data_AF-A0A2L2NE20-F1
#
_entry.id   AF-A0A2L2NE20-F1
#
_cell.length_a   1.000
_cell.length_b   1.000
_cell.length_c   1.000
_cell.angle_alpha   90.00
_cell.angle_beta   90.00
_cell.angle_gamma   90.00
#
_symmetry.space_group_name_H-M   'P 1'
#
loop_
_entity.id
_entity.type
_entity.pdbx_description
1 polymer ?
#
loop_
_entity_poly.entity_id
_entity_poly.type
_entity_poly.pdbx_seq_one_letter_code
_entity_poly.pdbx_strand_id
1 'polypeptide(L)'
;MTEQEIQALIDASLNSFKTEISTEFTKANQGLAANLTKEFKKLQTPQPTVTEPTETTQDKLTLKALEQQLTELKTQLANKDLETVAAKRSSAVSQAIANSKALSPGSLQKLFLLDNSDKLKEENGVWYVAQGESVSTLEDALNSYLSSEDGKAFAPASGVRGSDAQETKVTPVDPNQKLKAADALFESF
;
A
#
# COMPACT_ATOMS: atom_id res chain seq x y z
N MET A 1 -37.26 -2.45 14.77
CA MET A 1 -36.14 -1.65 15.29
C MET A 1 -36.49 -0.19 15.09
N THR A 2 -36.59 0.55 16.17
CA THR A 2 -36.81 1.99 16.17
C THR A 2 -35.48 2.72 16.01
N GLU A 3 -35.49 3.97 15.52
CA GLU A 3 -34.26 4.77 15.36
C GLU A 3 -33.48 4.93 16.68
N GLN A 4 -34.19 4.96 17.81
CA GLN A 4 -33.58 5.02 19.14
C GLN A 4 -32.84 3.74 19.52
N GLU A 5 -33.34 2.57 19.12
CA GLU A 5 -32.66 1.28 19.34
C GLU A 5 -31.40 1.17 18.48
N ILE A 6 -31.43 1.69 17.25
CA ILE A 6 -30.26 1.72 16.36
C ILE A 6 -29.18 2.65 16.91
N GLN A 7 -29.56 3.85 17.38
CA GLN A 7 -28.61 4.79 17.97
C GLN A 7 -27.98 4.23 19.25
N ALA A 8 -28.78 3.60 20.12
CA ALA A 8 -28.27 2.95 21.33
C ALA A 8 -27.29 1.80 21.02
N LEU A 9 -27.53 1.04 19.94
CA LEU A 9 -26.65 -0.04 19.51
C LEU A 9 -25.32 0.50 18.96
N ILE A 10 -25.37 1.60 18.21
CA ILE A 10 -24.17 2.30 17.69
C ILE A 10 -23.36 2.86 18.85
N ASP A 11 -24.00 3.54 19.80
CA ASP A 11 -23.32 4.13 20.96
C ASP A 11 -22.71 3.05 21.86
N ALA A 12 -23.38 1.91 22.03
CA ALA A 12 -22.83 0.76 22.75
C ALA A 12 -21.60 0.15 22.05
N SER A 13 -21.67 0.00 20.71
CA SER A 13 -20.56 -0.51 19.90
C SER A 13 -19.34 0.43 19.94
N LEU A 14 -19.56 1.74 19.78
CA LEU A 14 -18.50 2.75 19.83
C LEU A 14 -17.84 2.84 21.21
N ASN A 15 -18.63 2.75 22.28
CA ASN A 15 -18.09 2.74 23.64
C ASN A 15 -17.31 1.45 23.94
N SER A 16 -17.77 0.29 23.45
CA SER A 16 -17.03 -0.97 23.55
C SER A 16 -15.68 -0.86 22.84
N PHE A 17 -15.69 -0.38 21.59
CA PHE A 17 -14.47 -0.23 20.79
C PHE A 17 -13.48 0.77 21.39
N LYS A 18 -13.97 1.90 21.91
CA LYS A 18 -13.14 2.89 22.61
C LYS A 18 -12.48 2.31 23.86
N THR A 19 -13.20 1.47 24.59
CA THR A 19 -12.67 0.80 25.80
C THR A 19 -11.63 -0.24 25.43
N GLU A 20 -11.86 -1.00 24.36
CA GLU A 20 -10.92 -1.98 23.82
C GLU A 20 -9.61 -1.31 23.37
N ILE A 21 -9.69 -0.24 22.58
CA ILE A 21 -8.49 0.53 22.18
C ILE A 21 -7.73 1.08 23.39
N SER A 22 -8.45 1.62 24.38
CA SER A 22 -7.81 2.21 25.56
C SER A 22 -7.10 1.14 26.40
N THR A 23 -7.69 -0.05 26.50
CA THR A 23 -7.08 -1.18 27.24
C THR A 23 -5.91 -1.78 26.48
N GLU A 24 -6.00 -1.94 25.15
CA GLU A 24 -4.87 -2.39 24.33
C GLU A 24 -3.71 -1.39 24.35
N PHE A 25 -3.98 -0.09 24.25
CA PHE A 25 -2.96 0.95 24.34
C PHE A 25 -2.26 0.95 25.70
N THR A 26 -3.02 0.80 26.79
CA THR A 26 -2.47 0.70 28.15
C THR A 26 -1.63 -0.56 28.32
N LYS A 27 -2.10 -1.70 27.80
CA LYS A 27 -1.39 -3.00 27.85
C LYS A 27 -0.11 -2.97 27.02
N ALA A 28 -0.14 -2.37 25.84
CA ALA A 28 1.02 -2.20 24.98
C ALA A 28 2.07 -1.30 25.65
N ASN A 29 1.67 -0.18 26.24
CA ASN A 29 2.59 0.73 26.94
C ASN A 29 3.19 0.10 28.21
N GLN A 30 2.41 -0.66 28.96
CA GLN A 30 2.92 -1.42 30.11
C GLN A 30 3.87 -2.54 29.68
N GLY A 31 3.56 -3.24 28.59
CA GLY A 31 4.43 -4.26 27.99
C GLY A 31 5.76 -3.69 27.51
N LEU A 32 5.73 -2.53 26.85
CA LEU A 32 6.92 -1.81 26.40
C LEU A 32 7.79 -1.36 27.58
N ALA A 33 7.20 -0.75 28.61
CA ALA A 33 7.90 -0.33 29.81
C ALA A 33 8.51 -1.52 30.57
N ALA A 34 7.80 -2.65 30.66
CA ALA A 34 8.30 -3.87 31.28
C ALA A 34 9.47 -4.48 30.48
N ASN A 35 9.41 -4.46 29.14
CA ASN A 35 10.50 -4.93 28.31
C ASN A 35 11.74 -4.03 28.42
N LEU A 36 11.55 -2.71 28.37
CA LEU A 36 12.64 -1.75 28.58
C LEU A 36 13.29 -1.90 29.97
N THR A 37 12.48 -2.11 31.01
CA THR A 37 12.99 -2.33 32.38
C THR A 37 13.77 -3.65 32.50
N LYS A 38 13.33 -4.71 31.82
CA LYS A 38 14.04 -6.00 31.79
C LYS A 38 15.35 -5.91 31.02
N GLU A 39 15.36 -5.20 29.89
CA GLU A 39 16.58 -4.94 29.11
C GLU A 39 17.57 -4.08 29.92
N PHE A 40 17.11 -3.02 30.59
CA PHE A 40 17.95 -2.20 31.48
C PHE A 40 18.52 -3.00 32.66
N LYS A 41 17.71 -3.86 33.30
CA LYS A 41 18.20 -4.71 34.40
C LYS A 41 19.16 -5.82 33.91
N LYS A 42 19.00 -6.34 32.70
CA LYS A 42 19.96 -7.28 32.10
C LYS A 42 21.30 -6.61 31.77
N LEU A 43 21.29 -5.33 31.43
CA LEU A 43 22.50 -4.52 31.23
C LEU A 43 23.16 -4.09 32.55
N GLN A 44 22.44 -4.18 33.68
CA GLN A 44 22.96 -4.00 35.05
C GLN A 44 23.25 -5.36 35.70
N THR A 45 24.28 -6.06 35.24
CA THR A 45 24.85 -7.17 36.03
C THR A 45 25.48 -6.64 37.33
N PRO A 46 25.33 -7.32 38.48
CA PRO A 46 25.88 -6.85 39.75
C PRO A 46 27.41 -6.93 39.71
N GLN A 47 28.06 -5.77 39.79
CA GLN A 47 29.51 -5.67 39.90
C GLN A 47 29.92 -5.84 41.37
N PRO A 48 30.96 -6.64 41.70
CA PRO A 48 31.50 -6.68 43.04
C PRO A 48 32.15 -5.34 43.39
N THR A 49 32.04 -4.99 44.67
CA THR A 49 32.60 -3.82 45.36
C THR A 49 34.03 -3.51 44.92
N VAL A 50 34.33 -2.22 44.61
CA VAL A 50 35.46 -1.40 45.12
C VAL A 50 35.76 -0.19 44.20
N THR A 51 35.63 1.02 44.80
CA THR A 51 36.17 2.38 44.49
C THR A 51 35.80 3.18 43.22
N GLU A 52 35.29 4.39 43.47
CA GLU A 52 35.19 5.60 42.63
C GLU A 52 36.55 6.13 42.11
N PRO A 53 36.58 7.18 41.24
CA PRO A 53 35.62 7.58 40.20
C PRO A 53 36.33 7.78 38.84
N THR A 54 35.69 7.46 37.72
CA THR A 54 36.12 7.98 36.42
C THR A 54 34.90 8.16 35.52
N GLU A 55 34.19 9.26 35.74
CA GLU A 55 33.27 9.85 34.77
C GLU A 55 34.06 10.14 33.47
N THR A 56 33.63 9.60 32.33
CA THR A 56 33.84 10.11 30.94
C THR A 56 33.63 9.05 29.86
N THR A 57 33.60 7.74 30.19
CA THR A 57 33.52 6.68 29.18
C THR A 57 32.10 6.18 28.91
N GLN A 58 31.19 6.19 29.90
CA GLN A 58 29.79 5.83 29.68
C GLN A 58 29.05 6.83 28.79
N ASP A 59 29.33 8.13 28.93
CA ASP A 59 28.69 9.18 28.10
C ASP A 59 29.06 9.10 26.61
N LYS A 60 30.25 8.59 26.28
CA LYS A 60 30.65 8.38 24.88
C LYS A 60 29.97 7.17 24.25
N LEU A 61 29.65 6.14 25.04
CA LEU A 61 28.91 4.97 24.60
C LEU A 61 27.42 5.30 24.43
N THR A 62 26.85 6.11 25.32
CA THR A 62 25.47 6.60 25.19
C THR A 62 25.32 7.61 24.04
N LEU A 63 26.30 8.50 23.82
CA LEU A 63 26.29 9.39 22.65
C LEU A 63 26.40 8.63 21.32
N LYS A 64 27.30 7.65 21.21
CA LYS A 64 27.35 6.79 20.02
C LYS A 64 26.06 5.99 19.81
N ALA A 65 25.45 5.49 20.89
CA ALA A 65 24.17 4.79 20.81
C ALA A 65 23.04 5.74 20.38
N LEU A 66 23.01 6.99 20.86
CA LEU A 66 22.06 8.01 20.40
C LEU A 66 22.29 8.41 18.94
N GLU A 67 23.53 8.58 18.51
CA GLU A 67 23.87 8.85 17.10
C GLU A 67 23.41 7.70 16.21
N GLN A 68 23.63 6.46 16.63
CA GLN A 68 23.16 5.28 15.91
C GLN A 68 21.63 5.22 15.85
N GLN A 69 20.93 5.50 16.97
CA GLN A 69 19.47 5.58 17.00
C GLN A 69 18.91 6.70 16.10
N LEU A 70 19.56 7.86 16.05
CA LEU A 70 19.17 8.94 15.14
C LEU A 70 19.36 8.55 13.68
N THR A 71 20.42 7.80 13.37
CA THR A 71 20.70 7.32 12.02
C THR A 71 19.70 6.24 11.61
N GLU A 72 19.40 5.32 12.52
CA GLU A 72 18.36 4.29 12.37
C GLU A 72 16.98 4.93 12.14
N LEU A 73 16.58 5.90 12.96
CA LEU A 73 15.31 6.60 12.84
C LEU A 73 15.21 7.39 11.52
N LYS A 74 16.28 8.06 11.09
CA LYS A 74 16.31 8.73 9.78
C LYS A 74 16.14 7.74 8.64
N THR A 75 16.78 6.58 8.74
CA THR A 75 16.66 5.51 7.74
C THR A 75 15.25 4.94 7.71
N GLN A 76 14.65 4.69 8.88
CA GLN A 76 13.26 4.23 8.99
C GLN A 76 12.26 5.26 8.46
N LEU A 77 12.48 6.55 8.71
CA LEU A 77 11.65 7.61 8.18
C LEU A 77 11.73 7.63 6.66
N ALA A 78 12.93 7.60 6.08
CA ALA A 78 13.12 7.58 4.64
C ALA A 78 12.46 6.35 3.98
N ASN A 79 12.57 5.18 4.60
CA ASN A 79 11.93 3.96 4.10
C ASN A 79 10.39 4.05 4.16
N LYS A 80 9.84 4.60 5.25
CA LYS A 80 8.40 4.83 5.36
C LYS A 80 7.88 5.89 4.40
N ASP A 81 8.66 6.95 4.16
CA ASP A 81 8.29 7.96 3.17
C ASP A 81 8.24 7.37 1.76
N LEU A 82 9.22 6.53 1.40
CA LEU A 82 9.19 5.80 0.13
C LEU A 82 7.98 4.86 0.02
N GLU A 83 7.67 4.11 1.08
CA GLU A 83 6.53 3.18 1.10
C GLU A 83 5.20 3.94 1.01
N THR A 84 5.04 5.05 1.73
CA THR A 84 3.81 5.85 1.70
C THR A 84 3.62 6.53 0.34
N VAL A 85 4.70 7.01 -0.30
CA VAL A 85 4.63 7.56 -1.67
C VAL A 85 4.25 6.46 -2.67
N ALA A 86 4.85 5.27 -2.56
CA ALA A 86 4.50 4.14 -3.41
C ALA A 86 3.04 3.70 -3.24
N ALA A 87 2.54 3.66 -2.00
CA ALA A 87 1.16 3.33 -1.68
C ALA A 87 0.19 4.38 -2.22
N LYS A 88 0.48 5.69 -2.03
CA LYS A 88 -0.31 6.79 -2.58
C LYS A 88 -0.38 6.73 -4.11
N ARG A 89 0.76 6.51 -4.76
CA ARG A 89 0.86 6.34 -6.22
C ARG A 89 -0.02 5.18 -6.68
N SER A 90 0.12 4.02 -6.05
CA SER A 90 -0.65 2.82 -6.40
C SER A 90 -2.16 3.06 -6.23
N SER A 91 -2.56 3.71 -5.13
CA SER A 91 -3.96 4.06 -4.87
C SER A 91 -4.52 5.04 -5.92
N ALA A 92 -3.75 6.07 -6.29
CA ALA A 92 -4.18 7.04 -7.30
C ALA A 92 -4.39 6.38 -8.66
N VAL A 93 -3.46 5.50 -9.07
CA VAL A 93 -3.58 4.72 -10.30
C VAL A 93 -4.78 3.78 -10.25
N SER A 94 -4.99 3.04 -9.15
CA SER A 94 -6.19 2.20 -8.99
C SER A 94 -7.49 2.99 -9.15
N GLN A 95 -7.56 4.20 -8.57
CA GLN A 95 -8.74 5.05 -8.65
C GLN A 95 -8.98 5.55 -10.08
N ALA A 96 -7.94 6.02 -10.77
CA ALA A 96 -8.06 6.43 -12.17
C ALA A 96 -8.52 5.27 -13.07
N ILE A 97 -8.01 4.06 -12.82
CA ILE A 97 -8.40 2.86 -13.57
C ILE A 97 -9.83 2.46 -13.30
N ALA A 98 -10.28 2.51 -12.04
CA ALA A 98 -11.66 2.24 -11.68
C ALA A 98 -12.64 3.17 -12.43
N ASN A 99 -12.26 4.43 -12.62
CA ASN A 99 -13.06 5.41 -13.39
C ASN A 99 -13.08 5.11 -14.89
N SER A 100 -12.03 4.50 -15.43
CA SER A 100 -11.89 4.19 -16.87
C SER A 100 -12.68 2.97 -17.37
N LYS A 101 -13.27 2.17 -16.48
CA LYS A 101 -14.02 0.94 -16.82
C LYS A 101 -13.23 -0.08 -17.64
N ALA A 102 -11.93 -0.21 -17.38
CA ALA A 102 -11.08 -1.21 -18.03
C ALA A 102 -11.53 -2.66 -17.72
N LEU A 103 -11.36 -3.57 -18.68
CA LEU A 103 -11.74 -4.99 -18.59
C LEU A 103 -10.96 -5.75 -17.50
N SER A 104 -9.67 -5.44 -17.33
CA SER A 104 -8.80 -6.05 -16.32
C SER A 104 -8.00 -5.00 -15.53
N PRO A 105 -8.62 -4.37 -14.52
CA PRO A 105 -8.03 -3.23 -13.81
C PRO A 105 -6.75 -3.58 -13.05
N GLY A 106 -6.66 -4.80 -12.49
CA GLY A 106 -5.47 -5.24 -11.76
C GLY A 106 -4.25 -5.47 -12.65
N SER A 107 -4.44 -5.99 -13.85
CA SER A 107 -3.35 -6.19 -14.82
C SER A 107 -2.91 -4.87 -15.42
N LEU A 108 -3.87 -4.01 -15.79
CA LEU A 108 -3.58 -2.68 -16.30
C LEU A 108 -2.87 -1.80 -15.26
N GLN A 109 -3.25 -1.88 -13.99
CA GLN A 109 -2.54 -1.18 -12.91
C GLN A 109 -1.06 -1.57 -12.85
N LYS A 110 -0.76 -2.87 -12.91
CA LYS A 110 0.62 -3.37 -12.85
C LYS A 110 1.44 -2.91 -14.05
N LEU A 111 0.89 -3.05 -15.25
CA LEU A 111 1.57 -2.62 -16.49
C LEU A 111 1.78 -1.11 -16.51
N PHE A 112 0.75 -0.35 -16.19
CA PHE A 112 0.83 1.10 -16.16
C PHE A 112 1.84 1.61 -15.12
N LEU A 113 1.87 1.01 -13.94
CA LEU A 113 2.88 1.30 -12.92
C LEU A 113 4.28 0.89 -13.37
N LEU A 114 4.44 -0.23 -14.07
CA LEU A 114 5.75 -0.67 -14.58
C LEU A 114 6.32 0.32 -15.61
N ASP A 115 5.48 0.82 -16.51
CA ASP A 115 5.92 1.70 -17.61
C ASP A 115 6.04 3.19 -17.21
N ASN A 116 5.33 3.60 -16.15
CA ASN A 116 5.21 5.00 -15.74
C ASN A 116 5.60 5.26 -14.27
N SER A 117 6.12 4.29 -13.52
CA SER A 117 6.52 4.48 -12.10
C SER A 117 7.40 5.71 -11.92
N ASP A 118 8.37 5.88 -12.80
CA ASP A 118 9.42 6.89 -12.67
C ASP A 118 8.97 8.24 -13.23
N LYS A 119 7.87 8.23 -13.99
CA LYS A 119 7.27 9.38 -14.67
C LYS A 119 6.14 10.01 -13.87
N LEU A 120 5.62 9.29 -12.87
CA LEU A 120 4.52 9.71 -12.00
C LEU A 120 5.00 10.71 -10.94
N LYS A 121 4.49 11.93 -11.04
CA LYS A 121 4.75 13.01 -10.09
C LYS A 121 3.45 13.50 -9.48
N GLU A 122 3.48 13.74 -8.17
CA GLU A 122 2.38 14.36 -7.44
C GLU A 122 2.66 15.87 -7.33
N GLU A 123 1.73 16.69 -7.81
CA GLU A 123 1.79 18.14 -7.66
C GLU A 123 0.43 18.64 -7.15
N ASN A 124 0.43 19.34 -6.01
CA ASN A 124 -0.79 19.85 -5.36
C ASN A 124 -1.89 18.80 -5.12
N GLY A 125 -1.52 17.54 -4.85
CA GLY A 125 -2.45 16.44 -4.62
C GLY A 125 -3.05 15.83 -5.89
N VAL A 126 -2.59 16.25 -7.06
CA VAL A 126 -2.95 15.68 -8.36
C VAL A 126 -1.76 14.91 -8.93
N TRP A 127 -2.02 13.74 -9.49
CA TRP A 127 -0.99 12.91 -10.11
C TRP A 127 -0.89 13.21 -11.61
N TYR A 128 0.34 13.39 -12.06
CA TYR A 128 0.70 13.68 -13.44
C TYR A 128 1.70 12.66 -13.96
N VAL A 129 1.64 12.39 -15.25
CA VAL A 129 2.59 11.53 -15.95
C VAL A 129 3.44 12.42 -16.86
N ALA A 130 4.74 12.49 -16.58
CA ALA A 130 5.70 13.22 -17.39
C ALA A 130 6.33 12.30 -18.45
N GLN A 131 5.91 12.44 -19.71
CA GLN A 131 6.51 11.75 -20.85
C GLN A 131 7.37 12.76 -21.63
N GLY A 132 8.64 12.87 -21.24
CA GLY A 132 9.58 13.81 -21.85
C GLY A 132 9.17 15.27 -21.63
N GLU A 133 8.83 15.97 -22.71
CA GLU A 133 8.36 17.37 -22.68
C GLU A 133 6.84 17.50 -22.42
N SER A 134 6.11 16.39 -22.46
CA SER A 134 4.66 16.39 -22.26
C SER A 134 4.30 15.98 -20.83
N VAL A 135 3.46 16.79 -20.18
CA VAL A 135 2.88 16.50 -18.87
C VAL A 135 1.38 16.37 -19.05
N SER A 136 0.87 15.16 -18.83
CA SER A 136 -0.56 14.87 -18.88
C SER A 136 -1.06 14.49 -17.48
N THR A 137 -2.34 14.76 -17.22
CA THR A 137 -2.97 14.24 -16.01
C THR A 137 -2.95 12.70 -16.02
N LEU A 138 -3.01 12.08 -14.85
CA LEU A 138 -3.08 10.63 -14.76
C LEU A 138 -4.26 10.05 -15.58
N GLU A 139 -5.40 10.72 -15.58
CA GLU A 139 -6.60 10.30 -16.32
C GLU A 139 -6.39 10.40 -17.84
N ASP A 140 -5.83 11.50 -18.32
CA ASP A 140 -5.53 11.68 -19.76
C ASP A 140 -4.48 10.68 -20.24
N ALA A 141 -3.44 10.45 -19.44
CA ALA A 141 -2.41 9.46 -19.74
C ALA A 141 -3.01 8.05 -19.82
N LEU A 142 -3.95 7.73 -18.93
CA LEU A 142 -4.64 6.44 -18.91
C LEU A 142 -5.56 6.26 -20.13
N ASN A 143 -6.31 7.31 -20.49
CA ASN A 143 -7.19 7.28 -21.67
C ASN A 143 -6.38 7.19 -22.97
N SER A 144 -5.25 7.89 -23.04
CA SER A 144 -4.30 7.78 -24.15
C SER A 144 -3.72 6.36 -24.25
N TYR A 145 -3.31 5.79 -23.11
CA TYR A 145 -2.85 4.41 -23.04
C TYR A 145 -3.93 3.43 -23.51
N LEU A 146 -5.16 3.52 -22.99
CA LEU A 146 -6.29 2.66 -23.40
C LEU A 146 -6.63 2.78 -24.90
N SER A 147 -6.32 3.92 -25.53
CA SER A 147 -6.53 4.14 -26.96
C SER A 147 -5.37 3.62 -27.83
N SER A 148 -4.21 3.37 -27.24
CA SER A 148 -3.03 2.81 -27.91
C SER A 148 -3.21 1.34 -28.28
N GLU A 149 -2.33 0.81 -29.15
CA GLU A 149 -2.38 -0.61 -29.54
C GLU A 149 -2.26 -1.56 -28.33
N ASP A 150 -1.40 -1.22 -27.37
CA ASP A 150 -1.17 -2.03 -26.16
C ASP A 150 -2.34 -1.94 -25.17
N GLY A 151 -3.00 -0.77 -25.09
CA GLY A 151 -4.10 -0.55 -24.17
C GLY A 151 -5.47 -1.01 -24.66
N LYS A 152 -5.64 -1.23 -25.98
CA LYS A 152 -6.90 -1.74 -26.55
C LYS A 152 -7.33 -3.08 -25.99
N ALA A 153 -6.38 -3.92 -25.58
CA ALA A 153 -6.66 -5.21 -24.92
C ALA A 153 -7.40 -5.04 -23.57
N PHE A 154 -7.27 -3.86 -22.96
CA PHE A 154 -7.86 -3.52 -21.67
C PHE A 154 -9.08 -2.60 -21.81
N ALA A 155 -9.26 -1.97 -22.96
CA ALA A 155 -10.41 -1.12 -23.25
C ALA A 155 -11.65 -1.98 -23.50
N PRO A 156 -12.83 -1.60 -22.97
CA PRO A 156 -14.07 -2.27 -23.33
C PRO A 156 -14.32 -2.15 -24.84
N ALA A 157 -14.95 -3.17 -25.44
CA ALA A 157 -15.30 -3.16 -26.85
C ALA A 157 -16.05 -1.85 -27.18
N SER A 158 -15.44 -1.02 -28.02
CA SER A 158 -16.11 0.18 -28.51
C SER A 158 -17.21 -0.36 -29.41
N GLY A 159 -18.49 -0.24 -29.05
CA GLY A 159 -19.60 -0.77 -29.83
C GLY A 159 -19.78 -0.15 -31.24
N VAL A 160 -18.72 0.47 -31.77
CA VAL A 160 -18.59 1.00 -33.12
C VAL A 160 -18.10 -0.10 -34.04
N ARG A 161 -19.07 -0.71 -34.71
CA ARG A 161 -18.88 -1.76 -35.71
C ARG A 161 -18.18 -1.15 -36.94
N GLY A 162 -16.84 -1.23 -36.99
CA GLY A 162 -16.09 -1.01 -38.22
C GLY A 162 -16.52 -2.05 -39.27
N SER A 163 -16.79 -1.60 -40.51
CA SER A 163 -17.51 -2.36 -41.53
C SER A 163 -16.98 -3.75 -41.89
N ASP A 164 -15.79 -4.17 -41.45
CA ASP A 164 -15.21 -5.47 -41.81
C ASP A 164 -14.59 -6.28 -40.66
N ALA A 165 -14.81 -5.89 -39.39
CA ALA A 165 -14.28 -6.65 -38.24
C ALA A 165 -15.42 -7.33 -37.45
N GLN A 166 -15.43 -8.66 -37.42
CA GLN A 166 -16.21 -9.38 -36.42
C GLN A 166 -15.54 -9.20 -35.06
N GLU A 167 -16.11 -8.34 -34.21
CA GLU A 167 -15.79 -8.32 -32.80
C GLU A 167 -16.21 -9.65 -32.18
N THR A 168 -15.22 -10.47 -31.79
CA THR A 168 -15.47 -11.64 -30.96
C THR A 168 -15.95 -11.17 -29.59
N LYS A 169 -17.25 -11.31 -29.35
CA LYS A 169 -17.88 -11.15 -28.04
C LYS A 169 -17.20 -12.09 -27.06
N VAL A 170 -16.31 -11.57 -26.21
CA VAL A 170 -15.75 -12.35 -25.10
C VAL A 170 -16.92 -12.66 -24.18
N THR A 171 -17.37 -13.90 -24.23
CA THR A 171 -18.43 -14.38 -23.35
C THR A 171 -17.79 -14.61 -21.98
N PRO A 172 -18.38 -14.14 -20.88
CA PRO A 172 -17.90 -14.50 -19.55
C PRO A 172 -17.85 -16.03 -19.48
N VAL A 173 -16.68 -16.58 -19.15
CA VAL A 173 -16.52 -18.02 -18.95
C VAL A 173 -17.38 -18.40 -17.75
N ASP A 174 -18.46 -19.14 -18.01
CA ASP A 174 -19.31 -19.70 -16.97
C ASP A 174 -18.51 -20.79 -16.22
N PRO A 175 -18.28 -20.65 -14.91
CA PRO A 175 -17.46 -21.60 -14.13
C PRO A 175 -18.05 -23.02 -14.08
N ASN A 176 -19.27 -23.25 -14.57
CA ASN A 176 -19.88 -24.57 -14.67
C ASN A 176 -19.88 -25.18 -16.09
N GLN A 177 -19.26 -24.53 -17.07
CA GLN A 177 -19.21 -25.07 -18.42
C GLN A 177 -18.17 -26.19 -18.50
N LYS A 178 -18.62 -27.44 -18.73
CA LYS A 178 -17.73 -28.58 -18.97
C LYS A 178 -16.81 -28.27 -20.17
N LEU A 179 -15.53 -28.10 -19.89
CA LEU A 179 -14.44 -27.97 -20.88
C LEU A 179 -14.58 -29.08 -21.92
N LYS A 180 -14.65 -28.71 -23.20
CA LYS A 180 -14.63 -29.69 -24.30
C LYS A 180 -13.20 -30.23 -24.37
N ALA A 181 -13.07 -31.51 -24.71
CA ALA A 181 -11.80 -32.25 -24.70
C ALA A 181 -10.66 -31.62 -25.54
N ALA A 182 -10.98 -30.65 -26.42
CA ALA A 182 -10.01 -29.86 -27.15
C ALA A 182 -9.18 -28.91 -26.25
N ASP A 183 -9.76 -28.39 -25.16
CA ASP A 183 -9.05 -27.47 -24.26
C ASP A 183 -8.11 -28.21 -23.30
N ALA A 184 -8.41 -29.47 -22.95
CA ALA A 184 -7.57 -30.30 -22.10
C ALA A 184 -6.24 -30.73 -22.76
N LEU A 185 -6.14 -30.63 -24.09
CA LEU A 185 -4.89 -30.95 -24.81
C LEU A 185 -3.86 -29.81 -24.72
N PHE A 186 -4.30 -28.56 -24.58
CA PHE A 186 -3.40 -27.40 -24.52
C PHE A 186 -2.78 -27.17 -23.13
N GLU A 187 -3.38 -27.68 -22.05
CA GLU A 187 -2.78 -27.62 -20.70
C GLU A 187 -1.72 -28.71 -20.45
N SER A 188 -1.53 -29.65 -21.38
CA SER A 188 -0.62 -30.79 -21.22
C SER A 188 0.74 -30.65 -21.91
N PHE A 189 1.06 -29.48 -22.48
CA PHE A 189 2.35 -29.17 -23.10
C PHE A 189 3.05 -27.98 -22.44
#